data_AF-A0A529IF91-F1
#
_entry.id   AF-A0A529IF91-F1
#
_cell.length_a   1.000
_cell.length_b   1.000
_cell.length_c   1.000
_cell.angle_alpha   90.00
_cell.angle_beta   90.00
_cell.angle_gamma   90.00
#
_symmetry.space_group_name_H-M   'P 1'
#
loop_
_entity.id
_entity.type
_entity.pdbx_description
1 polymer ?
#
loop_
_entity_poly.entity_id
_entity_poly.type
_entity_poly.pdbx_seq_one_letter_code
_entity_poly.pdbx_strand_id
1 'polypeptide(L)'
;EILRRDNLMERKGFPDSYDVGALLRFLSGIKSAQRNVRAPVYSHLTYDVIPGEFVTIDRPDILIFEGINVLQPGKLPRDGKIVPFLSDFFDFAIYIDADEKLIHQWYIQRFMRLRETAFRNPDSFFHRYSQLSEDAARAIAEGLWTNINLKNLRENILPTRARADLILRKGANHLVEEVALRKL
;
A
#
# COMPACT_ATOMS: atom_id res chain seq x y z
N GLU A 1 4.59 17.17 0.18
CA GLU A 1 3.94 18.50 0.42
C GLU A 1 2.45 18.58 0.06
N ILE A 2 1.99 17.99 -1.05
CA ILE A 2 0.58 18.07 -1.52
C ILE A 2 -0.43 17.46 -0.51
N LEU A 3 -0.16 16.26 0.02
CA LEU A 3 -1.06 15.60 0.98
C LEU A 3 -1.18 16.34 2.33
N ARG A 4 -0.13 17.08 2.74
CA ARG A 4 -0.18 17.94 3.95
C ARG A 4 -1.01 19.20 3.69
N ARG A 5 -0.93 19.76 2.48
CA ARG A 5 -1.69 20.95 2.08
C ARG A 5 -3.20 20.66 1.94
N ASP A 6 -3.56 19.45 1.55
CA ASP A 6 -4.96 19.06 1.32
C ASP A 6 -5.62 18.37 2.54
N ASN A 7 -4.97 18.36 3.71
CA ASN A 7 -5.44 17.70 4.94
C ASN A 7 -5.66 16.17 4.77
N LEU A 8 -5.00 15.54 3.79
CA LEU A 8 -5.14 14.12 3.45
C LEU A 8 -4.14 13.21 4.17
N MET A 9 -3.40 13.71 5.16
CA MET A 9 -2.46 12.90 5.95
C MET A 9 -3.20 11.76 6.68
N GLU A 10 -4.43 11.99 7.10
CA GLU A 10 -5.31 10.98 7.71
C GLU A 10 -5.97 10.05 6.68
N ARG A 11 -5.81 10.32 5.38
CA ARG A 11 -6.36 9.54 4.27
C ARG A 11 -5.27 8.83 3.47
N LYS A 12 -4.05 8.76 3.99
CA LYS A 12 -2.96 8.07 3.31
C LYS A 12 -3.26 6.58 3.16
N GLY A 13 -3.14 6.07 1.93
CA GLY A 13 -3.52 4.71 1.57
C GLY A 13 -4.95 4.58 1.05
N PHE A 14 -5.79 5.60 1.17
CA PHE A 14 -7.08 5.64 0.50
C PHE A 14 -6.88 5.92 -1.00
N PRO A 15 -7.86 5.58 -1.86
CA PRO A 15 -7.74 5.72 -3.31
C PRO A 15 -7.35 7.15 -3.76
N ASP A 16 -7.84 8.17 -3.06
CA ASP A 16 -7.58 9.59 -3.33
C ASP A 16 -6.16 10.06 -2.97
N SER A 17 -5.39 9.24 -2.26
CA SER A 17 -3.99 9.57 -1.92
C SER A 17 -2.97 9.15 -2.99
N TYR A 18 -3.41 8.51 -4.09
CA TYR A 18 -2.54 8.01 -5.16
C TYR A 18 -2.71 8.79 -6.46
N ASP A 19 -1.58 9.05 -7.15
CA ASP A 19 -1.60 9.46 -8.55
C ASP A 19 -1.83 8.23 -9.45
N VAL A 20 -3.11 7.83 -9.57
CA VAL A 20 -3.52 6.71 -10.42
C VAL A 20 -3.10 6.93 -11.87
N GLY A 21 -3.05 8.18 -12.35
CA GLY A 21 -2.59 8.49 -13.70
C GLY A 21 -1.12 8.14 -13.91
N ALA A 22 -0.25 8.44 -12.93
CA ALA A 22 1.16 8.05 -12.96
C ALA A 22 1.34 6.54 -12.93
N LEU A 23 0.56 5.82 -12.11
CA LEU A 23 0.59 4.36 -12.05
C LEU A 23 0.18 3.73 -13.39
N LEU A 24 -0.90 4.22 -14.01
CA LEU A 24 -1.34 3.74 -15.33
C LEU A 24 -0.28 4.01 -16.41
N ARG A 25 0.35 5.18 -16.42
CA ARG A 25 1.46 5.49 -17.35
C ARG A 25 2.64 4.55 -17.14
N PHE A 26 3.01 4.27 -15.88
CA PHE A 26 4.08 3.34 -15.55
C PHE A 26 3.77 1.92 -16.06
N LEU A 27 2.62 1.37 -15.70
CA LEU A 27 2.21 0.02 -16.11
C LEU A 27 2.04 -0.10 -17.63
N SER A 28 1.51 0.94 -18.28
CA SER A 28 1.44 1.01 -19.74
C SER A 28 2.83 0.97 -20.37
N GLY A 29 3.80 1.73 -19.85
CA GLY A 29 5.18 1.69 -20.34
C GLY A 29 5.79 0.29 -20.23
N ILE A 30 5.56 -0.39 -19.11
CA ILE A 30 6.03 -1.77 -18.88
C ILE A 30 5.39 -2.73 -19.90
N LYS A 31 4.05 -2.75 -20.01
CA LYS A 31 3.33 -3.66 -20.94
C LYS A 31 3.63 -3.38 -22.41
N SER A 32 4.01 -2.15 -22.77
CA SER A 32 4.48 -1.81 -24.12
C SER A 32 5.97 -2.12 -24.36
N ALA A 33 6.64 -2.80 -23.42
CA ALA A 33 8.07 -3.12 -23.49
C ALA A 33 8.96 -1.88 -23.71
N GLN A 34 8.56 -0.73 -23.16
CA GLN A 34 9.36 0.47 -23.20
C GLN A 34 10.65 0.26 -22.38
N ARG A 35 11.78 0.73 -22.90
CA ARG A 35 13.05 0.70 -22.17
C ARG A 35 13.10 1.78 -21.09
N ASN A 36 13.81 1.48 -20.00
CA ASN A 36 14.15 2.44 -18.94
C ASN A 36 12.94 3.16 -18.31
N VAL A 37 11.87 2.42 -18.01
CA VAL A 37 10.67 2.97 -17.36
C VAL A 37 11.01 3.33 -15.91
N ARG A 38 10.67 4.55 -15.47
CA ARG A 38 11.06 5.06 -14.15
C ARG A 38 9.91 4.89 -13.14
N ALA A 39 10.19 4.25 -12.01
CA ALA A 39 9.29 4.19 -10.86
C ALA A 39 9.79 5.14 -9.75
N PRO A 40 8.93 5.98 -9.15
CA PRO A 40 9.35 6.86 -8.05
C PRO A 40 9.70 6.07 -6.79
N VAL A 41 10.65 6.56 -6.00
CA VAL A 41 11.04 5.93 -4.73
C VAL A 41 10.25 6.51 -3.58
N TYR A 42 9.60 5.66 -2.78
CA TYR A 42 8.92 6.06 -1.55
C TYR A 42 9.78 5.69 -0.33
N SER A 43 9.91 6.63 0.62
CA SER A 43 10.69 6.42 1.84
C SER A 43 9.80 6.33 3.06
N HIS A 44 9.89 5.22 3.79
CA HIS A 44 9.26 5.09 5.11
C HIS A 44 9.96 5.93 6.19
N LEU A 45 11.19 6.38 5.94
CA LEU A 45 11.92 7.27 6.84
C LEU A 45 11.31 8.68 6.81
N THR A 46 11.21 9.29 5.63
CA THR A 46 10.65 10.64 5.46
C THR A 46 9.12 10.62 5.33
N TYR A 47 8.54 9.43 5.14
CA TYR A 47 7.11 9.20 4.93
C TYR A 47 6.56 9.97 3.72
N ASP A 48 7.36 10.09 2.65
CA ASP A 48 7.00 10.74 1.38
C ASP A 48 7.76 10.11 0.20
N VAL A 49 7.35 10.45 -1.02
CA VAL A 49 8.12 10.17 -2.23
C VAL A 49 9.38 11.03 -2.21
N ILE A 50 10.55 10.43 -2.49
CA ILE A 50 11.81 11.18 -2.55
C ILE A 50 11.87 11.93 -3.90
N PRO A 51 11.93 13.27 -3.91
CA PRO A 51 12.00 14.03 -5.16
C PRO A 51 13.25 13.70 -5.97
N GLY A 52 13.09 13.46 -7.27
CA GLY A 52 14.21 13.21 -8.18
C GLY A 52 14.78 11.80 -8.13
N GLU A 53 14.37 10.97 -7.16
CA GLU A 53 14.82 9.59 -7.05
C GLU A 53 13.85 8.62 -7.73
N PHE A 54 14.42 7.76 -8.58
CA PHE A 54 13.68 6.78 -9.36
C PHE A 54 14.46 5.49 -9.48
N VAL A 55 13.74 4.38 -9.49
CA VAL A 55 14.27 3.08 -9.93
C VAL A 55 13.95 2.92 -11.41
N THR A 56 14.96 2.54 -12.19
CA THR A 56 14.80 2.24 -13.61
C THR A 56 14.46 0.77 -13.78
N ILE A 57 13.34 0.48 -14.42
CA ILE A 57 12.87 -0.86 -14.79
C ILE A 57 13.04 -1.00 -16.30
N ASP A 58 13.93 -1.90 -16.75
CA ASP A 58 14.16 -2.18 -18.17
C ASP A 58 13.75 -3.61 -18.50
N ARG A 59 12.51 -3.77 -18.96
CA ARG A 59 11.95 -5.01 -19.56
C ARG A 59 12.35 -6.30 -18.80
N PRO A 60 12.03 -6.41 -17.50
CA PRO A 60 12.24 -7.66 -16.79
C PRO A 60 11.29 -8.74 -17.32
N ASP A 61 11.69 -10.01 -17.21
CA ASP A 61 10.81 -11.14 -17.55
C ASP A 61 9.57 -11.18 -16.63
N ILE A 62 9.77 -10.83 -15.35
CA ILE A 62 8.72 -10.76 -14.32
C ILE A 62 8.87 -9.46 -13.55
N LEU A 63 7.78 -8.70 -13.44
CA LEU A 63 7.67 -7.55 -12.55
C LEU A 63 6.67 -7.87 -11.43
N ILE A 64 7.13 -7.81 -10.18
CA ILE A 64 6.23 -7.86 -9.01
C ILE A 64 5.80 -6.43 -8.70
N PHE A 65 4.50 -6.19 -8.80
CA PHE A 65 3.90 -4.90 -8.46
C PHE A 65 3.06 -5.06 -7.18
N GLU A 66 3.51 -4.43 -6.09
CA GLU A 66 2.83 -4.52 -4.79
C GLU A 66 2.11 -3.21 -4.40
N GLY A 67 0.99 -3.36 -3.70
CA GLY A 67 0.25 -2.23 -3.15
C GLY A 67 -1.13 -2.63 -2.64
N ILE A 68 -1.67 -1.84 -1.72
CA ILE A 68 -3.01 -2.07 -1.16
C ILE A 68 -4.15 -1.68 -2.11
N ASN A 69 -3.84 -0.96 -3.19
CA ASN A 69 -4.80 -0.42 -4.15
C ASN A 69 -4.78 -1.13 -5.52
N VAL A 70 -3.95 -2.17 -5.70
CA VAL A 70 -3.69 -2.76 -7.03
C VAL A 70 -4.93 -3.44 -7.63
N LEU A 71 -5.86 -3.91 -6.80
CA LEU A 71 -7.12 -4.54 -7.22
C LEU A 71 -8.33 -3.60 -7.13
N GLN A 72 -8.13 -2.33 -6.79
CA GLN A 72 -9.24 -1.39 -6.68
C GLN A 72 -9.89 -1.14 -8.04
N PRO A 73 -11.22 -1.15 -8.12
CA PRO A 73 -11.90 -0.67 -9.32
C PRO A 73 -11.63 0.83 -9.47
N GLY A 74 -11.22 1.23 -10.67
CA GLY A 74 -11.15 2.65 -11.03
C GLY A 74 -12.54 3.28 -10.99
N LYS A 75 -12.60 4.59 -10.76
CA LYS A 75 -13.86 5.33 -10.91
C LYS A 75 -14.17 5.45 -12.40
N LEU A 76 -15.29 4.88 -12.83
CA LEU A 76 -15.79 5.06 -14.20
C LEU A 76 -16.10 6.55 -14.43
N PRO A 77 -15.48 7.20 -15.42
CA PRO A 77 -15.79 8.58 -15.75
C PRO A 77 -17.26 8.75 -16.15
N ARG A 78 -17.90 9.82 -15.67
CA ARG A 78 -19.28 10.15 -16.05
C ARG A 78 -19.43 10.53 -17.52
N ASP A 79 -18.33 10.92 -18.18
CA ASP A 79 -18.27 11.27 -19.60
C ASP A 79 -18.09 10.05 -20.52
N GLY A 80 -18.14 8.83 -19.98
CA GLY A 80 -18.11 7.58 -20.75
C GLY A 80 -16.74 7.23 -21.32
N LYS A 81 -15.68 7.98 -20.98
CA LYS A 81 -14.32 7.62 -21.39
C LYS A 81 -13.91 6.31 -20.73
N ILE A 82 -13.42 5.38 -21.54
CA ILE A 82 -12.83 4.14 -21.05
C ILE A 82 -11.52 4.52 -20.35
N VAL A 83 -11.44 4.29 -19.05
CA VAL A 83 -10.21 4.39 -18.28
C VAL A 83 -9.83 2.98 -17.86
N PRO A 84 -8.66 2.48 -18.27
CA PRO A 84 -8.22 1.15 -17.89
C PRO A 84 -8.02 1.07 -16.38
N PHE A 85 -8.28 -0.11 -15.82
CA PHE A 85 -8.01 -0.43 -14.44
C PHE A 85 -6.57 -0.89 -14.27
N LEU A 86 -5.98 -0.71 -13.07
CA LEU A 86 -4.63 -1.23 -12.80
C LEU A 86 -4.56 -2.75 -13.02
N SER A 87 -5.63 -3.46 -12.66
CA SER A 87 -5.76 -4.91 -12.87
C SER A 87 -5.66 -5.34 -14.33
N ASP A 88 -5.99 -4.47 -15.28
CA ASP A 88 -5.93 -4.81 -16.71
C ASP A 88 -4.47 -4.99 -17.20
N PHE A 89 -3.50 -4.54 -16.42
CA PHE A 89 -2.06 -4.68 -16.69
C PHE A 89 -1.42 -5.85 -15.94
N PHE A 90 -2.16 -6.63 -15.15
CA PHE A 90 -1.60 -7.75 -14.40
C PHE A 90 -1.98 -9.09 -15.04
N ASP A 91 -0.98 -9.97 -15.18
CA ASP A 91 -1.21 -11.34 -15.66
C ASP A 91 -1.68 -12.27 -14.53
N PHE A 92 -1.32 -11.94 -13.29
CA PHE A 92 -1.66 -12.72 -12.10
C PHE A 92 -1.70 -11.84 -10.86
N ALA A 93 -2.78 -11.93 -10.08
CA ALA A 93 -2.96 -11.16 -8.86
C ALA A 93 -3.00 -12.05 -7.61
N ILE A 94 -2.17 -11.68 -6.62
CA ILE A 94 -2.12 -12.35 -5.30
C ILE A 94 -2.70 -11.40 -4.25
N TYR A 95 -3.67 -11.87 -3.47
CA TYR A 95 -4.18 -11.20 -2.27
C TYR A 95 -3.69 -11.92 -1.02
N ILE A 96 -3.01 -11.20 -0.13
CA ILE A 96 -2.59 -11.71 1.17
C ILE A 96 -3.67 -11.40 2.20
N ASP A 97 -4.34 -12.44 2.70
CA ASP A 97 -5.44 -12.34 3.66
C ASP A 97 -5.01 -12.76 5.07
N ALA A 98 -5.71 -12.26 6.09
CA ALA A 98 -5.57 -12.67 7.47
C ALA A 98 -6.81 -12.23 8.27
N ASP A 99 -7.01 -12.80 9.46
CA ASP A 99 -8.01 -12.28 10.38
C ASP A 99 -7.69 -10.82 10.76
N GLU A 100 -8.71 -9.97 10.82
CA GLU A 100 -8.56 -8.54 11.13
C GLU A 100 -7.81 -8.31 12.46
N LYS A 101 -8.05 -9.17 13.47
CA LYS A 101 -7.35 -9.08 14.77
C LYS A 101 -5.86 -9.35 14.64
N LEU A 102 -5.48 -10.27 13.74
CA LEU A 102 -4.06 -10.55 13.46
C LEU A 102 -3.41 -9.38 12.74
N ILE A 103 -4.09 -8.81 11.73
CA ILE A 103 -3.57 -7.63 11.00
C ILE A 103 -3.38 -6.46 11.97
N HIS A 104 -4.35 -6.23 12.85
CA HIS A 104 -4.25 -5.23 13.93
C HIS A 104 -3.03 -5.48 14.82
N GLN A 105 -2.89 -6.69 15.36
CA GLN A 105 -1.75 -7.04 16.21
C GLN A 105 -0.41 -6.82 15.50
N TRP A 106 -0.27 -7.26 14.25
CA TRP A 106 0.94 -7.08 13.46
C TRP A 106 1.22 -5.61 13.16
N TYR A 107 0.19 -4.81 12.91
CA TYR A 107 0.32 -3.37 12.72
C TYR A 107 0.89 -2.70 13.97
N ILE A 108 0.31 -2.98 15.15
CA ILE A 108 0.76 -2.40 16.42
C ILE A 108 2.21 -2.84 16.70
N GLN A 109 2.52 -4.12 16.56
CA GLN A 109 3.89 -4.63 16.76
C GLN A 109 4.90 -3.94 15.84
N ARG A 110 4.55 -3.77 14.55
CA ARG A 110 5.40 -3.06 13.58
C ARG A 110 5.58 -1.59 13.96
N PHE A 111 4.51 -0.92 14.38
CA PHE A 111 4.57 0.48 14.81
C PHE A 111 5.54 0.65 15.99
N MET A 112 5.45 -0.21 17.00
CA MET A 112 6.32 -0.15 18.17
C MET A 112 7.79 -0.43 17.81
N ARG A 113 8.05 -1.41 16.95
CA ARG A 113 9.41 -1.69 16.44
C ARG A 113 9.99 -0.51 15.65
N LEU A 114 9.18 0.17 14.84
CA LEU A 114 9.61 1.38 14.12
C LEU A 114 9.92 2.53 15.08
N ARG A 115 9.12 2.71 16.13
CA ARG A 115 9.39 3.68 17.20
C ARG A 115 10.73 3.41 17.89
N GLU A 116 11.02 2.18 18.27
CA GLU A 116 12.25 1.80 18.96
C GLU A 116 13.51 2.12 18.14
N THR A 117 13.45 1.88 16.83
CA THR A 117 14.58 2.10 15.92
C THR A 117 14.73 3.56 15.47
N ALA A 118 13.66 4.35 15.52
CA ALA A 118 13.65 5.75 15.10
C ALA A 118 14.36 6.71 16.07
N PHE A 119 14.66 6.31 17.32
CA PHE A 119 15.35 7.18 18.27
C PHE A 119 16.74 7.63 17.75
N ARG A 120 17.39 6.80 16.92
CA ARG A 120 18.73 7.05 16.38
C ARG A 120 18.74 7.99 15.18
N ASN A 121 17.59 8.35 14.62
CA ASN A 121 17.52 9.19 13.43
C ASN A 121 16.45 10.29 13.59
N PRO A 122 16.86 11.54 13.90
CA PRO A 122 15.97 12.69 14.03
C PRO A 122 15.13 12.97 12.78
N ASP A 123 15.62 12.61 11.59
CA ASP A 123 14.94 12.81 10.31
C ASP A 123 13.83 11.77 10.07
N SER A 124 13.72 10.75 10.95
CA SER A 124 12.65 9.77 10.87
C SER A 124 11.31 10.38 11.24
N PHE A 125 10.29 10.16 10.41
CA PHE A 125 8.90 10.46 10.72
C PHE A 125 8.46 9.87 12.06
N PHE A 126 9.02 8.72 12.44
CA PHE A 126 8.70 8.05 13.71
C PHE A 126 9.45 8.63 14.91
N HIS A 127 10.41 9.53 14.72
CA HIS A 127 11.18 10.16 15.80
C HIS A 127 10.26 10.91 16.79
N ARG A 128 9.20 11.55 16.29
CA ARG A 128 8.19 12.21 17.15
C ARG A 128 7.50 11.26 18.12
N TYR A 129 7.39 9.97 17.77
CA TYR A 129 6.79 8.95 18.62
C TYR A 129 7.79 8.30 19.56
N SER A 130 9.10 8.36 19.25
CA SER A 130 10.14 7.84 20.14
C SER A 130 10.32 8.67 21.41
N GLN A 131 9.86 9.94 21.40
CA GLN A 131 9.88 10.82 22.57
C GLN A 131 8.69 10.58 23.53
N LEU A 132 7.69 9.80 23.11
CA LEU A 132 6.52 9.47 23.94
C LEU A 132 6.77 8.22 24.79
N SER A 133 6.02 8.08 25.89
CA SER A 133 5.97 6.82 26.63
C SER A 133 5.42 5.68 25.76
N GLU A 134 5.72 4.44 26.14
CA GLU A 134 5.24 3.28 25.38
C GLU A 134 3.70 3.27 25.29
N ASP A 135 3.01 3.50 26.41
CA ASP A 135 1.55 3.52 26.48
C ASP A 135 0.94 4.63 25.61
N ALA A 136 1.53 5.82 25.62
CA ALA A 136 1.07 6.94 24.80
C ALA A 136 1.26 6.65 23.30
N ALA A 137 2.41 6.09 22.92
CA ALA A 137 2.67 5.69 21.53
C ALA A 137 1.73 4.57 21.06
N ARG A 138 1.45 3.59 21.94
CA ARG A 138 0.50 2.51 21.67
C ARG A 138 -0.91 3.07 21.48
N ALA A 139 -1.38 3.96 22.34
CA ALA A 139 -2.70 4.60 22.20
C ALA A 139 -2.84 5.38 20.87
N ILE A 140 -1.76 6.05 20.43
CA ILE A 140 -1.75 6.71 19.11
C ILE A 140 -1.82 5.68 17.98
N ALA A 141 -1.05 4.59 18.06
CA ALA A 141 -1.07 3.54 17.05
C ALA A 141 -2.46 2.90 16.94
N GLU A 142 -3.13 2.65 18.07
CA GLU A 142 -4.52 2.18 18.12
C GLU A 142 -5.49 3.16 17.44
N GLY A 143 -5.32 4.46 17.69
CA GLY A 143 -6.09 5.52 17.04
C GLY A 143 -5.89 5.54 15.52
N LEU A 144 -4.64 5.43 15.06
CA LEU A 144 -4.31 5.39 13.63
C LEU A 144 -4.86 4.13 12.95
N TRP A 145 -4.75 2.97 13.60
CA TRP A 145 -5.34 1.73 13.11
C TRP A 145 -6.85 1.90 12.93
N THR A 146 -7.55 2.25 13.99
CA THR A 146 -9.02 2.32 14.02
C THR A 146 -9.57 3.36 13.05
N ASN A 147 -8.93 4.53 12.98
CA ASN A 147 -9.47 5.64 12.21
C ASN A 147 -9.06 5.67 10.74
N ILE A 148 -7.96 5.01 10.39
CA ILE A 148 -7.37 5.07 9.04
C ILE A 148 -7.30 3.68 8.43
N ASN A 149 -6.46 2.81 8.97
CA ASN A 149 -6.12 1.54 8.32
C ASN A 149 -7.28 0.55 8.31
N LEU A 150 -8.01 0.45 9.41
CA LEU A 150 -9.16 -0.45 9.54
C LEU A 150 -10.30 -0.03 8.61
N LYS A 151 -10.60 1.27 8.55
CA LYS A 151 -11.60 1.81 7.62
C LYS A 151 -11.19 1.54 6.18
N ASN A 152 -9.94 1.84 5.84
CA ASN A 152 -9.43 1.59 4.49
C ASN A 152 -9.46 0.09 4.12
N LEU A 153 -9.11 -0.79 5.07
CA LEU A 153 -9.20 -2.24 4.90
C LEU A 153 -10.61 -2.66 4.54
N ARG A 154 -11.61 -2.28 5.35
CA ARG A 154 -13.00 -2.69 5.16
C ARG A 154 -13.65 -2.07 3.92
N GLU A 155 -13.36 -0.80 3.65
CA GLU A 155 -14.04 -0.03 2.61
C GLU A 155 -13.38 -0.19 1.23
N ASN A 156 -12.05 -0.29 1.15
CA ASN A 156 -11.32 -0.15 -0.11
C ASN A 156 -10.41 -1.33 -0.46
N ILE A 157 -9.99 -2.16 0.49
CA ILE A 157 -9.04 -3.27 0.25
C ILE A 157 -9.78 -4.61 0.24
N LEU A 158 -10.43 -4.98 1.33
CA LEU A 158 -11.12 -6.27 1.50
C LEU A 158 -12.17 -6.55 0.40
N PRO A 159 -12.98 -5.58 -0.06
CA PRO A 159 -13.94 -5.83 -1.14
C PRO A 159 -13.28 -6.22 -2.47
N THR A 160 -11.99 -5.91 -2.66
CA THR A 160 -11.24 -6.24 -3.87
C THR A 160 -10.69 -7.67 -3.85
N ARG A 161 -10.73 -8.37 -2.71
CA ARG A 161 -10.19 -9.74 -2.53
C ARG A 161 -10.69 -10.72 -3.58
N ALA A 162 -11.97 -10.65 -3.96
CA ALA A 162 -12.57 -11.53 -4.96
C ALA A 162 -11.99 -11.36 -6.38
N ARG A 163 -11.27 -10.27 -6.65
CA ARG A 163 -10.64 -9.98 -7.94
C ARG A 163 -9.30 -10.70 -8.11
N ALA A 164 -8.68 -11.16 -7.03
CA ALA A 164 -7.42 -11.89 -7.09
C ALA A 164 -7.56 -13.27 -7.75
N ASP A 165 -6.48 -13.74 -8.39
CA ASP A 165 -6.36 -15.09 -8.93
C ASP A 165 -5.94 -16.08 -7.84
N LEU A 166 -5.14 -15.62 -6.88
CA LEU A 166 -4.67 -16.38 -5.73
C LEU A 166 -4.92 -15.61 -4.43
N ILE A 167 -5.50 -16.29 -3.44
CA ILE A 167 -5.63 -15.77 -2.07
C ILE A 167 -4.78 -16.65 -1.16
N LEU A 168 -3.85 -16.02 -0.44
CA LEU A 168 -3.02 -16.67 0.57
C LEU A 168 -3.46 -16.18 1.94
N ARG A 169 -4.11 -17.04 2.74
CA ARG A 169 -4.57 -16.70 4.08
C ARG A 169 -3.51 -17.06 5.11
N LYS A 170 -3.11 -16.08 5.92
CA LYS A 170 -2.07 -16.21 6.94
C LYS A 170 -2.66 -16.45 8.33
N GLY A 171 -2.03 -17.36 9.06
CA GLY A 171 -2.24 -17.62 10.47
C GLY A 171 -1.47 -16.68 11.39
N ALA A 172 -1.62 -16.86 12.71
CA ALA A 172 -1.09 -15.97 13.74
C ALA A 172 0.44 -15.77 13.71
N ASN A 173 1.17 -16.77 13.24
CA ASN A 173 2.63 -16.77 13.12
C ASN A 173 3.14 -16.37 11.72
N HIS A 174 2.27 -15.75 10.90
CA HIS A 174 2.52 -15.39 9.52
C HIS A 174 2.74 -16.57 8.55
N LEU A 175 2.53 -17.81 8.96
CA LEU A 175 2.51 -18.93 8.02
C LEU A 175 1.20 -18.92 7.23
N VAL A 176 1.26 -19.42 6.00
CA VAL A 176 0.06 -19.63 5.18
C VAL A 176 -0.67 -20.87 5.70
N GLU A 177 -1.95 -20.71 6.00
CA GLU A 177 -2.82 -21.79 6.50
C GLU A 177 -3.82 -22.24 5.42
N GLU A 178 -4.24 -21.34 4.53
CA GLU A 178 -5.15 -21.65 3.43
C GLU A 178 -4.67 -21.00 2.13
N VAL A 179 -4.90 -21.72 1.03
CA VAL A 179 -4.59 -21.30 -0.33
C VAL A 179 -5.84 -21.49 -1.18
N ALA A 180 -6.33 -20.41 -1.78
CA ALA A 180 -7.45 -20.46 -2.72
C ALA A 180 -7.01 -19.93 -4.09
N LEU A 181 -7.04 -20.79 -5.10
CA LEU A 181 -6.72 -20.46 -6.48
C LEU A 181 -8.00 -20.43 -7.31
N ARG A 182 -8.17 -19.41 -8.16
CA ARG A 182 -9.28 -19.31 -9.10
C ARG A 182 -9.23 -20.51 -10.06
N LYS A 183 -10.40 -21.12 -10.33
CA LYS A 183 -10.50 -22.19 -11.33
C LYS A 183 -10.15 -21.61 -12.72
N LEU A 184 -9.30 -22.32 -13.45
CA LEU A 184 -8.91 -22.02 -14.83
C LEU A 184 -9.93 -22.62 -15.81
#